data_AF-A0A8I0VGC6-F1
#
_entry.id   AF-A0A8I0VGC6-F1
#
_cell.length_a   1.000
_cell.length_b   1.000
_cell.length_c   1.000
_cell.angle_alpha   90.00
_cell.angle_beta   90.00
_cell.angle_gamma   90.00
#
_symmetry.space_group_name_H-M   'P 1'
#
loop_
_entity.id
_entity.type
_entity.pdbx_description
1 polymer ?
#
loop_
_entity_poly.entity_id
_entity_poly.type
_entity_poly.pdbx_seq_one_letter_code
_entity_poly.pdbx_strand_id
1 'polypeptide(L)'
;MPWEWDGGHLIEIEERAIPWKYDPGEKRKKHKWSKDEAGFLPPSGRNMRGQCPTSITHHPTLAEDLLNDGIPWPPEAKIPEAIYNVYKGVIYRAEETEPGKSYHGFPECEKVPDKVLQELAIRAEKCGYHRQFKKWLKRYLPEGWNRIKCPTLNHD
;
A
#
# COMPACT_ATOMS: atom_id res chain seq x y z
N MET A 1 -7.41 2.92 40.43
CA MET A 1 -7.30 1.90 39.37
C MET A 1 -8.44 0.91 39.58
N PRO A 2 -9.48 0.89 38.73
CA PRO A 2 -10.55 -0.09 38.89
C PRO A 2 -10.22 -1.35 38.08
N TRP A 3 -10.33 -2.48 38.76
CA TRP A 3 -10.24 -3.84 38.25
C TRP A 3 -11.67 -4.33 37.99
N GLU A 4 -11.90 -5.04 36.89
CA GLU A 4 -13.11 -5.86 36.71
C GLU A 4 -12.68 -7.28 36.35
N TRP A 5 -13.41 -8.25 36.90
CA TRP A 5 -13.19 -9.69 36.80
C TRP A 5 -14.23 -10.28 35.83
N ASP A 6 -13.79 -10.99 34.79
CA ASP A 6 -14.66 -11.89 34.03
C ASP A 6 -14.00 -13.25 33.81
N GLY A 7 -14.58 -14.29 34.41
CA GLY A 7 -14.62 -15.63 33.83
C GLY A 7 -13.34 -16.46 33.61
N GLY A 8 -12.15 -16.05 34.07
CA GLY A 8 -10.99 -16.96 34.14
C GLY A 8 -10.14 -17.11 32.87
N HIS A 9 -10.06 -16.08 32.03
CA HIS A 9 -9.01 -15.98 31.01
C HIS A 9 -8.39 -14.58 31.08
N LEU A 10 -7.06 -14.51 31.21
CA LEU A 10 -6.31 -13.31 30.87
C LEU A 10 -6.42 -13.15 29.35
N ILE A 11 -7.32 -12.28 28.89
CA ILE A 11 -7.32 -11.84 27.51
C ILE A 11 -6.25 -10.76 27.45
N GLU A 12 -5.13 -11.01 26.76
CA GLU A 12 -4.27 -9.92 26.32
C GLU A 12 -5.15 -9.01 25.46
N ILE A 13 -5.50 -7.83 25.99
CA ILE A 13 -6.00 -6.76 25.14
C ILE A 13 -4.76 -6.36 24.34
N GLU A 14 -4.56 -7.00 23.18
CA GLU A 14 -3.66 -6.47 22.18
C GLU A 14 -4.03 -5.01 22.03
N GLU A 15 -3.09 -4.14 22.38
CA GLU A 15 -3.19 -2.70 22.24
C GLU A 15 -3.29 -2.45 20.74
N ARG A 16 -4.50 -2.61 20.16
CA ARG A 16 -4.74 -2.39 18.75
C ARG A 16 -4.41 -0.93 18.52
N ALA A 17 -3.28 -0.70 17.87
CA ALA A 17 -2.94 0.60 17.33
C ALA A 17 -4.19 1.15 16.63
N ILE A 18 -4.59 2.36 17.00
CA ILE A 18 -5.77 3.00 16.43
C ILE A 18 -5.62 2.95 14.90
N PRO A 19 -6.60 2.39 14.15
CA PRO A 19 -6.48 2.24 12.71
C PRO A 19 -6.30 3.60 12.05
N TRP A 20 -5.42 3.65 11.05
CA TRP A 20 -5.16 4.85 10.27
C TRP A 20 -6.37 5.18 9.39
N LYS A 21 -6.68 6.47 9.30
CA LYS A 21 -7.76 6.95 8.45
C LYS A 21 -7.27 7.20 7.03
N TYR A 22 -8.00 6.73 6.03
CA TYR A 22 -7.70 7.06 4.64
C TYR A 22 -8.13 8.50 4.31
N ASP A 23 -7.20 9.31 3.81
CA ASP A 23 -7.47 10.63 3.26
C ASP A 23 -7.59 10.51 1.72
N PRO A 24 -8.78 10.69 1.13
CA PRO A 24 -8.97 10.64 -0.32
C PRO A 24 -8.36 11.85 -1.04
N GLY A 25 -7.97 12.91 -0.33
CA GLY A 25 -7.35 14.09 -0.92
C GLY A 25 -8.32 14.98 -1.70
N GLU A 26 -9.59 15.09 -1.29
CA GLU A 26 -10.72 15.78 -1.97
C GLU A 26 -10.40 17.16 -2.61
N LYS A 27 -9.41 17.88 -2.09
CA LYS A 27 -8.95 19.17 -2.64
C LYS A 27 -8.10 19.04 -3.92
N ARG A 28 -7.67 17.83 -4.28
CA ARG A 28 -6.80 17.56 -5.43
C ARG A 28 -7.64 16.99 -6.57
N LYS A 29 -7.84 17.76 -7.65
CA LYS A 29 -8.61 17.40 -8.88
C LYS A 29 -8.06 16.18 -9.67
N LYS A 30 -7.33 15.25 -9.04
CA LYS A 30 -6.55 14.20 -9.71
C LYS A 30 -7.25 12.83 -9.83
N HIS A 31 -8.54 12.70 -9.50
CA HIS A 31 -9.22 11.39 -9.41
C HIS A 31 -10.08 10.99 -10.63
N LYS A 32 -9.84 11.57 -11.81
CA LYS A 32 -10.59 11.17 -13.03
C LYS A 32 -9.72 10.31 -13.95
N TRP A 33 -9.30 9.17 -13.44
CA TRP A 33 -8.86 8.07 -14.29
C TRP A 33 -10.10 7.28 -14.71
N SER A 34 -10.31 7.08 -16.01
CA SER A 34 -11.51 6.42 -16.54
C SER A 34 -11.39 4.89 -16.62
N LYS A 35 -10.29 4.30 -16.14
CA LYS A 35 -10.02 2.86 -16.25
C LYS A 35 -9.98 2.19 -14.89
N ASP A 36 -10.31 0.89 -14.84
CA ASP A 36 -10.16 0.06 -13.64
C ASP A 36 -8.77 -0.60 -13.52
N GLU A 37 -7.77 -0.08 -14.25
CA GLU A 37 -6.37 -0.44 -14.11
C GLU A 37 -5.61 0.74 -13.50
N ALA A 38 -4.73 0.51 -12.52
CA ALA A 38 -3.85 1.59 -12.08
C ALA A 38 -2.84 1.92 -13.18
N GLY A 39 -2.43 3.17 -13.26
CA GLY A 39 -1.43 3.57 -14.24
C GLY A 39 -0.83 4.92 -13.95
N PHE A 40 -0.02 5.39 -14.89
CA PHE A 40 0.52 6.75 -14.88
C PHE A 40 0.13 7.41 -16.19
N LEU A 41 -0.36 8.65 -16.13
CA LEU A 41 -0.44 9.46 -17.34
C LEU A 41 0.99 9.78 -17.79
N PRO A 42 1.27 9.74 -19.11
CA PRO A 42 2.53 10.24 -19.63
C PRO A 42 2.72 11.71 -19.20
N PRO A 43 3.97 12.11 -18.97
CA PRO A 43 4.28 13.38 -18.35
C PRO A 43 3.75 14.56 -19.17
N SER A 44 2.89 15.38 -18.55
CA SER A 44 2.94 16.82 -18.82
C SER A 44 4.01 17.42 -17.89
N GLY A 45 5.30 17.10 -18.11
CA GLY A 45 6.45 17.55 -17.30
C GLY A 45 7.09 16.51 -16.35
N ARG A 46 8.02 16.92 -15.47
CA ARG A 46 8.93 16.04 -14.70
C ARG A 46 8.33 15.02 -13.71
N ASN A 47 7.02 15.02 -13.46
CA ASN A 47 6.42 14.18 -12.41
C ASN A 47 5.36 13.25 -13.00
N MET A 48 5.61 11.93 -12.95
CA MET A 48 4.60 10.92 -13.27
C MET A 48 3.45 11.04 -12.26
N ARG A 49 2.22 11.21 -12.75
CA ARG A 49 1.03 11.25 -11.87
C ARG A 49 0.45 9.85 -11.79
N GLY A 50 0.57 9.24 -10.60
CA GLY A 50 -0.14 8.00 -10.29
C GLY A 50 -1.64 8.19 -10.40
N GLN A 51 -2.29 7.22 -11.03
CA GLN A 51 -3.73 7.22 -11.27
C GLN A 51 -4.30 5.94 -10.67
N CYS A 52 -5.18 6.11 -9.68
CA CYS A 52 -5.86 5.00 -9.04
C CYS A 52 -6.93 4.41 -9.98
N PRO A 53 -7.14 3.09 -9.96
CA PRO A 53 -8.27 2.46 -10.64
C PRO A 53 -9.56 2.96 -10.00
N THR A 54 -10.61 3.09 -10.82
CA THR A 54 -11.92 3.56 -10.38
C THR A 54 -12.51 2.74 -9.24
N SER A 55 -12.20 1.43 -9.15
CA SER A 55 -12.61 0.58 -8.02
C SER A 55 -12.10 1.07 -6.67
N ILE A 56 -10.88 1.61 -6.55
CA ILE A 56 -10.43 2.19 -5.28
C ILE A 56 -11.16 3.50 -5.00
N THR A 57 -11.34 4.33 -6.03
CA THR A 57 -11.97 5.66 -5.89
C THR A 57 -13.43 5.57 -5.45
N HIS A 58 -14.18 4.55 -5.89
CA HIS A 58 -15.59 4.36 -5.52
C HIS A 58 -15.81 3.60 -4.21
N HIS A 59 -14.75 3.00 -3.64
CA HIS A 59 -14.82 2.22 -2.41
C HIS A 59 -13.84 2.77 -1.37
N PRO A 60 -14.16 3.86 -0.68
CA PRO A 60 -13.27 4.46 0.33
C PRO A 60 -12.94 3.49 1.48
N THR A 61 -13.85 2.58 1.80
CA THR A 61 -13.60 1.50 2.77
C THR A 61 -12.50 0.56 2.31
N LEU A 62 -12.46 0.22 1.02
CA LEU A 62 -11.38 -0.61 0.45
C LEU A 62 -10.02 0.09 0.55
N ALA A 63 -9.97 1.41 0.34
CA ALA A 63 -8.73 2.16 0.48
C ALA A 63 -8.22 2.19 1.93
N GLU A 64 -9.15 2.31 2.89
CA GLU A 64 -8.84 2.24 4.32
C GLU A 64 -8.44 0.83 4.78
N ASP A 65 -9.08 -0.21 4.25
CA ASP A 65 -8.70 -1.61 4.49
C ASP A 65 -7.29 -1.89 3.96
N LEU A 66 -6.99 -1.45 2.73
CA LEU A 66 -5.66 -1.58 2.12
C LEU A 66 -4.60 -0.76 2.89
N LEU A 67 -4.97 0.39 3.45
CA LEU A 67 -4.09 1.19 4.28
C LEU A 67 -3.74 0.45 5.58
N ASN A 68 -4.73 -0.07 6.28
CA ASN A 68 -4.53 -0.72 7.58
C ASN A 68 -3.93 -2.13 7.47
N ASP A 69 -4.10 -2.81 6.34
CA ASP A 69 -3.40 -4.07 6.02
C ASP A 69 -1.96 -3.84 5.53
N GLY A 70 -1.59 -2.59 5.19
CA GLY A 70 -0.32 -2.26 4.56
C GLY A 70 0.92 -2.53 5.42
N ILE A 71 2.07 -2.57 4.76
CA ILE A 71 3.39 -2.77 5.36
C ILE A 71 3.95 -1.40 5.77
N PRO A 72 4.07 -1.11 7.09
CA PRO A 72 4.61 0.16 7.55
C PRO A 72 6.12 0.27 7.30
N TRP A 73 6.58 1.49 7.06
CA TRP A 73 7.99 1.82 6.88
C TRP A 73 8.31 3.20 7.45
N PRO A 74 9.44 3.36 8.19
CA PRO A 74 10.27 2.28 8.72
C PRO A 74 9.48 1.44 9.76
N PRO A 75 9.75 0.13 9.88
CA PRO A 75 8.91 -0.79 10.66
C PRO A 75 8.92 -0.52 12.18
N GLU A 76 9.98 0.11 12.68
CA GLU A 76 10.16 0.42 14.12
C GLU A 76 9.48 1.74 14.53
N ALA A 77 8.98 2.52 13.57
CA ALA A 77 8.36 3.80 13.88
C ALA A 77 6.94 3.60 14.41
N LYS A 78 6.63 4.24 15.54
CA LYS A 78 5.26 4.31 16.09
C LYS A 78 4.28 4.94 15.09
N ILE A 79 4.77 5.88 14.31
CA ILE A 79 4.06 6.55 13.22
C ILE A 79 4.90 6.32 11.96
N PRO A 80 4.50 5.41 11.06
CA PRO A 80 5.29 5.12 9.87
C PRO A 80 5.32 6.32 8.94
N GLU A 81 6.47 6.58 8.32
CA GLU A 81 6.61 7.62 7.29
C GLU A 81 5.84 7.25 6.03
N ALA A 82 5.81 5.95 5.70
CA ALA A 82 5.10 5.41 4.56
C ALA A 82 4.46 4.06 4.90
N ILE A 83 3.33 3.77 4.26
CA ILE A 83 2.68 2.45 4.32
C ILE A 83 2.55 1.93 2.90
N TYR A 84 3.02 0.70 2.66
CA TYR A 84 3.02 0.11 1.32
C TYR A 84 2.02 -1.03 1.23
N ASN A 85 1.29 -1.13 0.12
CA ASN A 85 0.48 -2.33 -0.15
C ASN A 85 0.49 -2.69 -1.64
N VAL A 86 0.03 -3.90 -1.97
CA VAL A 86 -0.18 -4.36 -3.32
C VAL A 86 -1.67 -4.62 -3.55
N TYR A 87 -2.22 -4.00 -4.60
CA TYR A 87 -3.61 -4.23 -4.99
C TYR A 87 -3.68 -4.50 -6.49
N LYS A 88 -4.29 -5.63 -6.88
CA LYS A 88 -4.35 -6.10 -8.28
C LYS A 88 -2.97 -6.12 -8.98
N GLY A 89 -1.91 -6.37 -8.22
CA GLY A 89 -0.52 -6.41 -8.71
C GLY A 89 0.12 -5.03 -8.91
N VAL A 90 -0.46 -3.96 -8.36
CA VAL A 90 0.10 -2.61 -8.40
C VAL A 90 0.60 -2.25 -7.02
N ILE A 91 1.78 -1.64 -6.93
CA ILE A 91 2.33 -1.14 -5.67
C ILE A 91 1.70 0.21 -5.36
N TYR A 92 1.22 0.37 -4.14
CA TYR A 92 0.76 1.62 -3.58
C TYR A 92 1.67 2.04 -2.43
N ARG A 93 1.95 3.35 -2.36
CA ARG A 93 2.55 4.02 -1.22
C ARG A 93 1.50 4.95 -0.63
N ALA A 94 1.32 4.91 0.68
CA ALA A 94 0.55 5.87 1.43
C ALA A 94 1.49 6.71 2.28
N GLU A 95 1.35 8.02 2.19
CA GLU A 95 2.12 8.98 2.98
C GLU A 95 1.21 9.68 3.98
N GLU A 96 1.80 10.06 5.09
CA GLU A 96 1.10 10.78 6.14
C GLU A 96 0.53 12.12 5.64
N THR A 97 -0.73 12.39 5.95
CA THR A 97 -1.38 13.69 5.71
C THR A 97 -1.61 14.46 7.01
N GLU A 98 -1.99 13.76 8.08
CA GLU A 98 -2.05 14.29 9.44
C GLU A 98 -1.24 13.39 10.38
N PRO A 99 -0.25 13.95 11.11
CA PRO A 99 0.62 13.18 11.99
C PRO A 99 -0.08 12.20 12.91
N GLY A 100 0.20 10.91 12.74
CA GLY A 100 -0.36 9.84 13.55
C GLY A 100 -1.89 9.71 13.44
N LYS A 101 -2.49 10.11 12.32
CA LYS A 101 -3.95 10.07 12.16
C LYS A 101 -4.42 9.63 10.78
N SER A 102 -3.89 10.22 9.71
CA SER A 102 -4.37 9.94 8.36
C SER A 102 -3.27 9.87 7.32
N TYR A 103 -3.52 9.06 6.29
CA TYR A 103 -2.60 8.80 5.19
C TYR A 103 -3.31 8.89 3.85
N HIS A 104 -2.58 9.32 2.83
CA HIS A 104 -3.04 9.36 1.44
C HIS A 104 -2.25 8.38 0.58
N GLY A 105 -2.97 7.39 0.03
CA GLY A 105 -2.42 6.35 -0.85
C GLY A 105 -2.41 6.72 -2.33
N PHE A 106 -1.32 6.40 -3.02
CA PHE A 106 -1.14 6.57 -4.46
C PHE A 106 -0.31 5.44 -5.07
N PRO A 107 -0.45 5.14 -6.38
CA PRO A 107 0.41 4.16 -7.06
C PRO A 107 1.88 4.60 -7.06
N GLU A 108 2.77 3.67 -6.75
CA GLU A 108 4.21 3.89 -6.61
C GLU A 108 4.99 3.47 -7.86
N CYS A 109 5.90 4.33 -8.31
CA CYS A 109 6.85 4.07 -9.40
C CYS A 109 8.29 4.45 -9.07
N GLU A 110 8.58 4.80 -7.83
CA GLU A 110 9.92 5.14 -7.33
C GLU A 110 10.50 4.06 -6.41
N LYS A 111 11.67 4.34 -5.83
CA LYS A 111 12.41 3.37 -5.02
C LYS A 111 11.59 2.86 -3.83
N VAL A 112 11.25 1.58 -3.87
CA VAL A 112 10.68 0.82 -2.74
C VAL A 112 11.81 0.13 -1.98
N PRO A 113 11.80 0.15 -0.63
CA PRO A 113 12.77 -0.60 0.18
C PRO A 113 12.74 -2.10 -0.11
N ASP A 114 13.89 -2.75 -0.13
CA ASP A 114 14.00 -4.16 -0.58
C ASP A 114 13.19 -5.12 0.30
N LYS A 115 13.16 -4.91 1.61
CA LYS A 115 12.35 -5.70 2.55
C LYS A 115 10.86 -5.59 2.23
N VAL A 116 10.39 -4.35 1.99
CA VAL A 116 8.99 -4.08 1.61
C VAL A 116 8.69 -4.72 0.26
N LEU A 117 9.60 -4.60 -0.71
CA LEU A 117 9.43 -5.15 -2.05
C LEU A 117 9.29 -6.69 -2.04
N GLN A 118 10.06 -7.37 -1.18
CA GLN A 118 9.97 -8.82 -0.99
C GLN A 118 8.62 -9.22 -0.37
N GLU A 119 8.18 -8.51 0.66
CA GLU A 119 6.90 -8.77 1.32
C GLU A 119 5.71 -8.52 0.36
N LEU A 120 5.77 -7.44 -0.44
CA LEU A 120 4.79 -7.16 -1.49
C LEU A 120 4.75 -8.25 -2.56
N ALA A 121 5.90 -8.81 -2.94
CA ALA A 121 5.96 -9.92 -3.88
C ALA A 121 5.25 -11.17 -3.33
N ILE A 122 5.51 -11.52 -2.07
CA ILE A 122 4.85 -12.65 -1.38
C ILE A 122 3.33 -12.42 -1.31
N ARG A 123 2.89 -11.20 -0.96
CA ARG A 123 1.46 -10.85 -0.92
C ARG A 123 0.81 -10.93 -2.30
N ALA A 124 1.47 -10.39 -3.33
CA ALA A 124 0.97 -10.44 -4.70
C ALA A 124 0.78 -11.89 -5.17
N GLU A 125 1.68 -12.79 -4.79
CA GLU A 125 1.57 -14.21 -5.09
C GLU A 125 0.40 -14.87 -4.36
N LYS A 126 0.29 -14.67 -3.04
CA LYS A 126 -0.82 -15.20 -2.22
C LYS A 126 -2.19 -14.77 -2.76
N CYS A 127 -2.28 -13.56 -3.30
CA CYS A 127 -3.51 -13.00 -3.87
C CYS A 127 -3.70 -13.32 -5.38
N GLY A 128 -2.83 -14.12 -5.99
CA GLY A 128 -2.95 -14.52 -7.41
C GLY A 128 -2.57 -13.42 -8.42
N TYR A 129 -1.95 -12.33 -7.99
CA TYR A 129 -1.58 -11.18 -8.83
C TYR A 129 -0.09 -11.13 -9.23
N HIS A 130 0.63 -12.26 -9.12
CA HIS A 130 2.07 -12.33 -9.41
C HIS A 130 2.45 -11.80 -10.80
N ARG A 131 1.67 -12.12 -11.85
CA ARG A 131 1.95 -11.68 -13.23
C ARG A 131 1.80 -10.17 -13.38
N GLN A 132 0.74 -9.60 -12.80
CA GLN A 132 0.47 -8.16 -12.83
C GLN A 132 1.55 -7.41 -12.07
N PHE A 133 1.95 -7.92 -10.90
CA PHE A 133 3.05 -7.40 -10.10
C PHE A 133 4.38 -7.40 -10.84
N LYS A 134 4.75 -8.53 -11.46
CA LYS A 134 5.94 -8.65 -12.33
C LYS A 134 5.89 -7.64 -13.48
N LYS A 135 4.74 -7.46 -14.11
CA LYS A 135 4.55 -6.51 -15.22
C LYS A 135 4.69 -5.06 -14.73
N TRP A 136 4.16 -4.74 -13.55
CA TRP A 136 4.31 -3.43 -12.91
C TRP A 136 5.78 -3.11 -12.64
N LEU A 137 6.50 -4.05 -12.00
CA LEU A 137 7.91 -3.89 -11.68
C LEU A 137 8.77 -3.68 -12.92
N LYS A 138 8.62 -4.51 -13.95
CA LYS A 138 9.38 -4.36 -15.19
C LYS A 138 9.12 -3.02 -15.88
N ARG A 139 7.90 -2.48 -15.76
CA ARG A 139 7.48 -1.25 -16.43
C ARG A 139 7.89 0.01 -15.68
N TYR A 140 7.80 -0.01 -14.35
CA TYR A 140 7.92 1.19 -13.52
C TYR A 140 9.05 1.14 -12.50
N LEU A 141 9.55 -0.06 -12.15
CA LEU A 141 10.59 -0.27 -11.13
C LEU A 141 11.66 -1.27 -11.59
N PRO A 142 12.37 -1.02 -12.70
CA PRO A 142 13.32 -1.99 -13.28
C PRO A 142 14.49 -2.31 -12.33
N GLU A 143 14.95 -1.34 -11.53
CA GLU A 143 15.96 -1.60 -10.49
C GLU A 143 15.42 -2.43 -9.32
N GLY A 144 14.13 -2.28 -8.99
CA GLY A 144 13.46 -3.12 -7.99
C GLY A 144 13.36 -4.57 -8.45
N TRP A 145 13.03 -4.79 -9.72
CA TRP A 145 12.91 -6.13 -10.31
C TRP A 145 14.16 -6.99 -10.09
N ASN A 146 15.34 -6.44 -10.37
CA ASN A 146 16.61 -7.17 -10.27
C ASN A 146 17.02 -7.52 -8.82
N ARG A 147 16.38 -6.89 -7.83
CA ARG A 147 16.71 -7.06 -6.40
C ARG A 147 15.83 -8.11 -5.70
N ILE A 148 14.75 -8.56 -6.34
CA ILE A 148 13.83 -9.52 -5.74
C ILE A 148 14.39 -10.94 -5.88
N LYS A 149 14.68 -11.57 -4.73
CA LYS A 149 15.10 -12.98 -4.65
C LYS A 149 13.94 -13.96 -4.51
N CYS A 150 12.71 -13.54 -4.85
CA CYS A 150 11.54 -14.41 -4.71
C CYS A 150 11.66 -15.59 -5.70
N PRO A 151 11.63 -16.86 -5.24
CA PRO A 151 11.83 -18.02 -6.10
C PRO A 151 10.85 -18.06 -7.27
N THR A 152 9.61 -17.63 -7.01
CA THR A 152 8.45 -17.77 -7.90
C THR A 152 8.37 -16.67 -8.97
N LEU A 153 9.12 -15.57 -8.82
CA LEU A 153 9.19 -14.51 -9.84
C LEU A 153 10.30 -14.78 -10.88
N ASN A 154 11.28 -15.61 -10.53
CA ASN A 154 12.46 -15.91 -11.36
C ASN A 154 12.27 -17.11 -12.31
N HIS A 155 11.14 -17.82 -12.23
CA HIS A 155 10.81 -18.93 -13.12
C HIS A 155 9.65 -18.52 -14.04
N ASP A 156 9.95 -17.86 -15.15
CA ASP A 156 9.16 -17.88 -16.39
C ASP A 156 10.13 -17.84 -17.58
#